data_AF-A0A956CS58-F1
#
_entry.id   AF-A0A956CS58-F1
#
_cell.length_a   1.000
_cell.length_b   1.000
_cell.length_c   1.000
_cell.angle_alpha   90.00
_cell.angle_beta   90.00
_cell.angle_gamma   90.00
#
_symmetry.space_group_name_H-M   'P 1'
#
loop_
_entity.id
_entity.type
_entity.pdbx_description
1 polymer ?
#
loop_
_entity_poly.entity_id
_entity_poly.type
_entity_poly.pdbx_seq_one_letter_code
_entity_poly.pdbx_strand_id
1 'polypeptide(L)'
;MCSTRRAASAGRACPGCRSAAAVSRFSIAHPAHVTGALLATFLCSAVILGTRGTAFLPPFNEGSAQVNIMLPPGSSLETSDAFGRRLEALLTEIDGVAHVARRTGRAEGDE
;
A
#
# COMPACT_ATOMS: atom_id res chain seq x y z
N MET A 1 34.36 -0.42 -16.06
CA MET A 1 35.72 0.16 -16.05
C MET A 1 36.10 0.55 -17.48
N CYS A 2 35.73 1.77 -17.90
CA CYS A 2 36.01 2.26 -19.26
C CYS A 2 37.41 2.88 -19.28
N SER A 3 38.31 2.34 -20.13
CA SER A 3 39.74 2.62 -20.13
C SER A 3 40.06 4.08 -20.50
N THR A 4 40.27 4.91 -19.50
CA THR A 4 40.50 6.36 -19.62
C THR A 4 41.90 6.75 -20.12
N ARG A 5 42.82 5.80 -20.37
CA ARG A 5 44.21 6.14 -20.72
C ARG A 5 44.50 6.40 -22.20
N ARG A 6 43.62 6.04 -23.15
CA ARG A 6 43.88 6.26 -24.60
C ARG A 6 43.18 7.47 -25.23
N ALA A 7 42.23 8.10 -24.55
CA ALA A 7 41.49 9.24 -25.10
C ALA A 7 42.16 10.60 -24.84
N ALA A 8 43.21 10.66 -23.99
CA ALA A 8 43.91 11.90 -23.67
C ALA A 8 44.88 12.39 -24.76
N SER A 9 45.31 11.52 -25.70
CA SER A 9 46.27 11.86 -26.76
C SER A 9 45.62 12.33 -28.07
N ALA A 10 44.30 12.30 -28.17
CA ALA A 10 43.55 12.87 -29.28
C ALA A 10 42.52 13.81 -28.65
N GLY A 11 42.64 15.12 -28.84
CA GLY A 11 41.85 16.18 -28.18
C GLY A 11 40.32 16.17 -28.36
N ARG A 12 39.70 15.02 -28.57
CA ARG A 12 38.27 14.78 -28.57
C ARG A 12 37.84 14.29 -27.19
N ALA A 13 37.37 15.21 -26.36
CA ALA A 13 36.66 14.87 -25.13
C ALA A 13 35.43 13.99 -25.47
N CYS A 14 35.43 12.78 -24.89
CA CYS A 14 34.37 11.78 -25.03
C CYS A 14 33.01 12.39 -24.63
N PRO A 15 31.90 12.14 -25.35
CA PRO A 15 30.61 12.78 -25.08
C PRO A 15 30.12 12.59 -23.64
N GLY A 16 30.40 11.45 -23.01
CA GLY A 16 30.09 11.20 -21.60
C GLY A 16 30.92 12.01 -20.59
N CYS A 17 32.15 12.42 -20.93
CA CYS A 17 32.94 13.33 -20.10
C CYS A 17 32.48 14.79 -20.24
N ARG A 18 31.95 15.19 -21.40
CA ARG A 18 31.42 16.55 -21.60
C ARG A 18 30.11 16.77 -20.84
N SER A 19 29.20 15.79 -20.85
CA SER A 19 27.94 15.88 -20.10
C SER A 19 28.18 15.91 -18.60
N ALA A 20 29.06 15.05 -18.08
CA ALA A 20 29.43 15.05 -16.67
C ALA A 20 30.05 16.38 -16.22
N ALA A 21 31.01 16.92 -16.99
CA ALA A 21 31.65 18.19 -16.67
C ALA A 21 30.68 19.39 -16.76
N ALA A 22 29.73 19.36 -17.71
CA ALA A 22 28.71 20.40 -17.85
C ALA A 22 27.73 20.40 -16.66
N VAL A 23 27.30 19.22 -16.21
CA VAL A 23 26.42 19.07 -15.04
C VAL A 23 27.12 19.56 -13.77
N SER A 24 28.39 19.18 -13.54
CA SER A 24 29.14 19.67 -12.38
C SER A 24 29.31 21.19 -12.38
N ARG A 25 29.59 21.78 -13.54
CA ARG A 25 29.76 23.24 -13.66
C ARG A 25 28.44 23.98 -13.42
N PHE A 26 27.32 23.42 -13.89
CA PHE A 26 25.98 23.95 -13.63
C PHE A 26 25.60 23.85 -12.14
N SER A 27 25.90 22.72 -11.48
CA SER A 27 25.65 22.54 -10.05
C SER A 27 26.41 23.54 -9.18
N ILE A 28 27.65 23.87 -9.53
CA ILE A 28 28.45 24.86 -8.80
C ILE A 28 28.02 26.30 -9.13
N ALA A 29 27.55 26.57 -10.36
CA ALA A 29 27.12 27.90 -10.78
C ALA A 29 25.76 28.32 -10.18
N HIS A 30 24.86 27.37 -9.88
CA HIS A 30 23.53 27.65 -9.35
C HIS A 30 23.21 26.86 -8.07
N PRO A 31 24.00 27.03 -6.99
CA PRO A 31 23.87 26.23 -5.77
C PRO A 31 22.51 26.44 -5.08
N ALA A 32 21.97 27.66 -5.11
CA ALA A 32 20.67 27.97 -4.51
C ALA A 32 19.51 27.20 -5.16
N HIS A 33 19.55 27.02 -6.48
CA HIS A 33 18.49 26.32 -7.22
C HIS A 33 18.57 24.81 -7.00
N VAL A 34 19.79 24.26 -6.94
CA VAL A 34 20.03 22.84 -6.64
C VAL A 34 19.56 22.51 -5.23
N THR A 35 19.95 23.32 -4.22
CA THR A 35 19.52 23.11 -2.83
C THR A 35 18.01 23.30 -2.67
N GLY A 36 17.42 24.29 -3.35
CA GLY A 36 15.97 24.50 -3.34
C GLY A 36 15.19 23.33 -3.92
N ALA A 37 15.63 22.79 -5.06
CA ALA A 37 15.01 21.62 -5.68
C ALA A 37 15.12 20.36 -4.80
N LEU A 38 16.26 20.18 -4.13
CA LEU A 38 16.49 19.06 -3.23
C LEU A 38 15.58 19.15 -1.99
N LEU A 39 15.49 20.34 -1.39
CA LEU A 39 14.61 20.59 -0.24
C LEU A 39 13.13 20.41 -0.63
N ALA A 40 12.71 20.93 -1.78
CA ALA A 40 11.35 20.78 -2.28
C ALA A 40 10.99 19.31 -2.48
N THR A 41 11.87 18.52 -3.11
CA THR A 41 11.65 17.10 -3.35
C THR A 41 11.61 16.31 -2.03
N PHE A 42 12.47 16.64 -1.08
CA PHE A 42 12.46 16.05 0.26
C PHE A 42 11.15 16.33 0.99
N LEU A 43 10.68 17.58 1.00
CA LEU A 43 9.41 17.95 1.62
C LEU A 43 8.22 17.27 0.95
N CYS A 44 8.18 17.22 -0.38
CA CYS A 44 7.16 16.46 -1.11
C CYS A 44 7.15 14.98 -0.71
N SER A 45 8.32 14.34 -0.64
CA SER A 45 8.44 12.96 -0.20
C SER A 45 7.97 12.76 1.24
N ALA A 46 8.27 13.70 2.15
CA ALA A 46 7.85 13.63 3.54
C ALA A 46 6.32 13.75 3.68
N VAL A 47 5.68 14.64 2.92
CA VAL A 47 4.22 14.77 2.88
C VAL A 47 3.56 13.51 2.31
N ILE A 48 4.09 12.96 1.22
CA ILE A 48 3.59 11.71 0.65
C ILE A 48 3.71 10.56 1.66
N LEU A 49 4.84 10.47 2.36
CA LEU A 49 5.05 9.42 3.35
C LEU A 49 4.11 9.58 4.56
N GLY A 50 3.92 10.80 5.06
CA GLY A 50 3.02 11.08 6.18
C GLY A 50 1.54 10.91 5.87
N THR A 51 1.15 10.98 4.60
CA THR A 51 -0.25 10.80 4.16
C THR A 51 -0.59 9.36 3.78
N ARG A 52 0.41 8.47 3.68
CA ARG A 52 0.19 7.05 3.34
C ARG A 52 -0.03 6.25 4.62
N GLY A 53 -1.16 5.55 4.68
CA GLY A 53 -1.40 4.56 5.73
C GLY A 53 -0.42 3.39 5.63
N THR A 54 -0.06 2.81 6.76
CA THR A 54 0.68 1.56 6.83
C THR A 54 -0.32 0.40 6.91
N ALA A 55 -0.16 -0.61 6.05
CA ALA A 55 -0.88 -1.86 6.15
C ALA A 55 0.13 -2.94 6.52
N PHE A 56 -0.19 -3.77 7.52
CA PHE A 56 0.69 -4.87 7.94
C PHE A 56 0.87 -5.88 6.81
N LEU A 57 -0.22 -6.18 6.11
CA LEU A 57 -0.27 -7.10 4.97
C LEU A 57 -1.20 -6.51 3.90
N PRO A 58 -0.99 -6.83 2.61
CA PRO A 58 -1.98 -6.52 1.58
C PRO A 58 -3.33 -7.17 1.95
N PRO A 59 -4.46 -6.59 1.51
CA PRO A 59 -5.77 -7.19 1.78
C PRO A 59 -5.80 -8.62 1.22
N PHE A 60 -6.01 -9.60 2.11
CA PHE A 60 -6.13 -11.00 1.73
C PHE A 60 -7.44 -11.23 1.00
N ASN A 61 -7.34 -11.81 -0.20
CA ASN A 61 -8.49 -12.19 -1.02
C ASN A 61 -8.47 -13.70 -1.21
N GLU A 62 -8.92 -14.43 -0.20
CA GLU A 62 -8.97 -15.90 -0.21
C GLU A 62 -10.31 -16.44 -0.74
N GLY A 63 -11.18 -15.56 -1.26
CA GLY A 63 -12.52 -15.93 -1.72
C GLY A 63 -13.52 -16.19 -0.58
N SER A 64 -13.15 -15.88 0.66
CA SER A 64 -14.02 -15.95 1.84
C SER A 64 -14.05 -14.63 2.58
N ALA A 65 -15.22 -14.24 3.10
CA ALA A 65 -15.40 -13.08 3.94
C ALA A 65 -16.18 -13.46 5.20
N GLN A 66 -15.73 -12.99 6.36
CA GLN A 66 -16.44 -13.19 7.63
C GLN A 66 -17.25 -11.94 7.99
N VAL A 67 -18.55 -12.11 8.18
CA VAL A 67 -19.47 -11.06 8.64
C VAL A 67 -19.91 -11.38 10.06
N ASN A 68 -19.70 -10.45 10.99
CA ASN A 68 -20.11 -10.60 12.39
C ASN A 68 -21.34 -9.75 12.67
N ILE A 69 -22.40 -10.36 13.19
CA ILE A 69 -23.62 -9.66 13.63
C ILE A 69 -23.65 -9.63 15.16
N MET A 70 -23.85 -8.45 15.74
CA MET A 70 -24.02 -8.26 17.17
C MET A 70 -25.47 -7.83 17.44
N LEU A 71 -26.22 -8.63 18.20
CA LEU A 71 -27.56 -8.25 18.67
C LEU A 71 -27.46 -7.57 20.05
N PRO A 72 -28.48 -6.79 20.46
CA PRO A 72 -28.55 -6.25 21.81
C PRO A 72 -28.43 -7.34 22.88
N PRO A 73 -27.77 -7.06 24.02
CA PRO A 73 -27.66 -8.01 25.13
C PRO A 73 -29.04 -8.33 25.69
N GLY A 74 -29.30 -9.60 26.00
CA GLY A 74 -30.62 -10.09 26.44
C GLY A 74 -31.55 -10.56 25.29
N SER A 75 -31.05 -10.61 24.05
CA SER A 75 -31.73 -11.31 22.95
C SER A 75 -31.68 -12.83 23.17
N SER A 76 -32.79 -13.52 22.89
CA SER A 76 -32.84 -14.98 23.04
C SER A 76 -32.00 -15.68 21.95
N LEU A 77 -31.64 -16.94 22.20
CA LEU A 77 -30.95 -17.77 21.21
C LEU A 77 -31.81 -17.95 19.96
N GLU A 78 -33.13 -18.13 20.11
CA GLU A 78 -34.04 -18.26 18.95
C GLU A 78 -34.10 -16.98 18.13
N THR A 79 -34.09 -15.82 18.79
CA THR A 79 -34.08 -14.53 18.10
C THR A 79 -32.81 -14.38 17.27
N SER A 80 -31.65 -14.68 17.87
CA SER A 80 -30.37 -14.65 17.17
C SER A 80 -30.31 -15.65 16.00
N ASP A 81 -30.89 -16.83 16.15
CA ASP A 81 -31.00 -17.83 15.08
C ASP A 81 -31.87 -17.33 13.91
N ALA A 82 -33.02 -16.73 14.22
CA ALA A 82 -33.94 -16.19 13.22
C ALA A 82 -33.27 -15.08 12.39
N PHE A 83 -32.55 -14.16 13.04
CA PHE A 83 -31.76 -13.14 12.34
C PHE A 83 -30.65 -13.75 11.49
N GLY A 84 -29.96 -14.77 12.01
CA GLY A 84 -28.92 -15.50 11.28
C GLY A 84 -29.42 -16.16 10.00
N ARG A 85 -30.55 -16.87 10.05
CA ARG A 85 -31.16 -17.50 8.87
C ARG A 85 -31.59 -16.48 7.83
N ARG A 86 -32.12 -15.34 8.27
CA ARG A 86 -32.50 -14.26 7.36
C ARG A 86 -31.29 -13.67 6.65
N LEU A 87 -30.16 -13.49 7.36
CA LEU A 87 -28.93 -13.02 6.72
C LEU A 87 -28.40 -14.05 5.71
N GLU A 88 -28.43 -15.33 6.05
CA GLU A 88 -27.97 -16.41 5.17
C GLU A 88 -28.75 -16.44 3.84
N ALA A 89 -30.08 -16.30 3.90
CA ALA A 89 -30.91 -16.19 2.71
C ALA A 89 -30.51 -14.99 1.84
N LEU A 90 -30.34 -13.81 2.44
CA LEU A 90 -29.96 -12.59 1.74
C LEU A 90 -28.54 -12.68 1.14
N LEU A 91 -27.60 -13.34 1.82
CA LEU A 91 -26.23 -13.52 1.32
C LEU A 91 -26.18 -14.50 0.15
N THR A 92 -27.07 -15.49 0.13
CA THR A 92 -27.15 -16.48 -0.97
C THR A 92 -27.76 -15.87 -2.24
N GLU A 93 -28.54 -14.78 -2.12
CA GLU A 93 -29.07 -14.03 -3.27
C GLU A 93 -27.99 -13.20 -4.00
N ILE A 94 -26.81 -13.01 -3.40
CA ILE A 94 -25.73 -12.24 -4.00
C ILE A 94 -24.95 -13.10 -5.01
N ASP A 95 -24.93 -12.66 -6.27
CA ASP A 95 -24.12 -13.28 -7.31
C ASP A 95 -22.62 -13.30 -6.91
N GLY A 96 -22.06 -14.50 -6.74
CA GLY A 96 -20.65 -14.71 -6.36
C GLY A 96 -20.44 -15.39 -5.00
N VAL A 97 -21.50 -15.61 -4.22
CA VAL A 97 -21.43 -16.36 -2.95
C VAL A 97 -21.68 -17.85 -3.23
N ALA A 98 -20.64 -18.69 -3.09
CA ALA A 98 -20.76 -20.13 -3.31
C ALA A 98 -21.36 -20.87 -2.10
N HIS A 99 -20.89 -20.54 -0.90
CA HIS A 99 -21.29 -21.19 0.35
C HIS A 99 -21.36 -20.16 1.48
N VAL A 100 -22.35 -20.30 2.35
CA VAL A 100 -22.49 -19.51 3.57
C VAL A 100 -22.44 -20.48 4.76
N ALA A 101 -21.62 -20.16 5.75
CA ALA A 101 -21.56 -20.88 7.01
C ALA A 101 -21.80 -19.91 8.16
N ARG A 102 -22.62 -20.32 9.14
CA ARG A 102 -22.99 -19.51 10.29
C ARG A 102 -22.59 -20.20 11.59
N ARG A 103 -22.21 -19.40 12.59
CA ARG A 103 -22.09 -19.82 13.99
C ARG A 103 -22.85 -18.82 14.87
N THR A 104 -23.66 -19.29 15.82
CA THR A 104 -24.45 -18.45 16.71
C THR A 104 -24.27 -18.91 18.16
N GLY A 105 -24.00 -17.95 19.05
CA GLY A 105 -23.80 -18.21 20.47
C GLY A 105 -22.43 -18.82 20.83
N ARG A 106 -22.20 -18.93 22.13
CA ARG A 106 -21.35 -19.96 22.75
C ARG A 106 -22.29 -20.97 23.40
N ALA A 107 -21.91 -22.25 23.45
CA ALA A 107 -22.70 -23.22 24.18
C ALA A 107 -22.82 -22.74 25.65
N GLU A 108 -24.02 -22.82 26.20
CA GLU A 108 -24.33 -22.43 27.59
C GLU A 108 -23.61 -23.27 28.66
N GLY A 109 -22.81 -24.27 28.26
CA GLY A 109 -22.01 -25.13 29.12
C GLY A 109 -20.53 -25.21 28.72
N ASP A 110 -19.96 -24.13 28.20
CA ASP A 110 -18.50 -24.01 27.96
C ASP A 110 -17.76 -23.45 29.20
N GLU A 111 -18.34 -23.69 30.39
CA GLU A 111 -17.76 -23.53 31.74
C GLU A 111 -17.91 -24.82 32.56
#